data_AF-A0A1C4VK24-F1
#
_entry.id   AF-A0A1C4VK24-F1
#
_cell.length_a   1.000
_cell.length_b   1.000
_cell.length_c   1.000
_cell.angle_alpha   90.00
_cell.angle_beta   90.00
_cell.angle_gamma   90.00
#
_symmetry.space_group_name_H-M   'P 1'
#
loop_
_entity.id
_entity.type
_entity.pdbx_description
1 polymer ?
#
loop_
_entity_poly.entity_id
_entity_poly.type
_entity_poly.pdbx_seq_one_letter_code
_entity_poly.pdbx_strand_id
1 'polypeptide(L)'
;MTDPAPLPGLPRPLLTPSGDGTPGHAPALTTGRDSQNYAPPFDPAEVAAKMPPRPATGSGHIPGEFREPAEPFAPPAWADVPADLAEALAEYDAKRAAWSAAVDDVDEYRESARLSRAQREAAVQAAGRAAARGAKRPAIPSAITEADEETEVRVLSAVVATRQTEADAAARKADRLAMTYAADWAAEAVERFGPALGEASAAVQAAYEAAQRAESVLSQSAHWRSLALAADLGRAGVRVTEHQRARILSDLLDASKPWQYSTAEAQRRNPTDLLNRVHEALGTLRMCDPGVIPAADTLYLPGGDEVYRVVWRAIFDNATEERKQRFRDRHAGGYPLHHERER
;
A
#
# COMPACT_ATOMS: atom_id res chain seq x y z
N MET A 1 44.50 -40.35 39.33
CA MET A 1 43.24 -39.59 39.16
C MET A 1 43.61 -38.14 39.26
N THR A 2 43.58 -37.43 38.15
CA THR A 2 43.93 -36.01 38.07
C THR A 2 42.88 -35.40 37.16
N ASP A 3 42.04 -34.53 37.73
CA ASP A 3 41.01 -33.81 36.99
C ASP A 3 41.65 -33.01 35.85
N PRO A 4 41.14 -33.09 34.61
CA PRO A 4 41.54 -32.17 33.57
C PRO A 4 40.97 -30.79 33.87
N ALA A 5 41.86 -29.79 33.88
CA ALA A 5 41.53 -28.39 34.09
C ALA A 5 40.38 -27.91 33.16
N PRO A 6 39.46 -27.06 33.64
CA PRO A 6 38.41 -26.51 32.80
C PRO A 6 39.01 -25.63 31.71
N LEU A 7 38.52 -25.80 30.48
CA LEU A 7 38.86 -24.97 29.32
C LEU A 7 38.63 -23.48 29.66
N PRO A 8 39.52 -22.56 29.20
CA PRO A 8 39.33 -21.12 29.39
C PRO A 8 38.00 -20.67 28.80
N GLY A 9 37.27 -19.88 29.59
CA GLY A 9 35.87 -19.54 29.36
C GLY A 9 35.58 -18.98 27.97
N LEU A 10 34.54 -19.55 27.34
CA LEU A 10 33.86 -18.93 26.21
C LEU A 10 33.41 -17.52 26.60
N PRO A 11 33.50 -16.51 25.70
CA PRO A 11 32.85 -15.23 25.94
C PRO A 11 31.36 -15.49 26.16
N ARG A 12 30.83 -15.03 27.31
CA ARG A 12 29.40 -15.11 27.62
C ARG A 12 28.62 -14.44 26.48
N PRO A 13 27.50 -15.00 26.01
CA PRO A 13 26.59 -14.26 25.15
C PRO A 13 26.17 -12.99 25.88
N LEU A 14 26.35 -11.83 25.24
CA LEU A 14 25.82 -10.54 25.68
C LEU A 14 24.29 -10.55 25.52
N LEU A 15 23.64 -11.35 26.36
CA LEU A 15 22.20 -11.34 26.60
C LEU A 15 21.98 -11.34 28.11
N THR A 16 22.55 -10.33 28.76
CA THR A 16 22.01 -9.87 30.05
C THR A 16 21.53 -8.45 29.81
N PRO A 17 20.23 -8.15 30.00
CA PRO A 17 19.77 -6.78 30.00
C PRO A 17 20.29 -6.17 31.31
N SER A 18 21.45 -5.52 31.25
CA SER A 18 21.80 -4.53 32.27
C SER A 18 20.76 -3.42 32.14
N GLY A 19 20.03 -3.20 33.25
CA GLY A 19 18.96 -2.22 33.36
C GLY A 19 19.38 -0.82 32.92
N ASP A 20 18.35 -0.04 32.58
CA ASP A 20 18.37 1.39 32.22
C ASP A 20 18.56 1.73 30.73
N GLY A 21 17.96 0.95 29.82
CA GLY A 21 17.78 1.32 28.42
C GLY A 21 16.32 1.20 27.97
N THR A 22 15.73 2.30 27.52
CA THR A 22 14.36 2.42 26.98
C THR A 22 14.00 1.34 25.93
N PRO A 23 12.76 0.81 25.92
CA PRO A 23 12.32 -0.14 24.92
C PRO A 23 12.03 0.59 23.60
N GLY A 24 12.76 0.25 22.54
CA GLY A 24 12.36 0.63 21.19
C GLY A 24 13.42 1.30 20.34
N HIS A 25 14.58 0.66 20.12
CA HIS A 25 15.34 0.85 18.88
C HIS A 25 16.07 -0.44 18.53
N ALA A 26 15.54 -1.17 17.54
CA ALA A 26 16.37 -2.07 16.75
C ALA A 26 17.43 -1.20 16.03
N PRO A 27 18.73 -1.54 16.06
CA PRO A 27 19.72 -0.76 15.32
C PRO A 27 19.38 -0.81 13.83
N ALA A 28 19.14 0.37 13.24
CA ALA A 28 18.97 0.53 11.82
C ALA A 28 20.27 0.11 11.12
N LEU A 29 20.17 -0.85 10.20
CA LEU A 29 21.25 -1.18 9.28
C LEU A 29 21.46 0.04 8.37
N THR A 30 22.43 0.88 8.70
CA THR A 30 22.92 1.93 7.81
C THR A 30 23.51 1.27 6.57
N THR A 31 23.07 1.70 5.39
CA THR A 31 23.59 1.29 4.10
C THR A 31 25.09 1.56 4.03
N GLY A 32 25.88 0.50 4.04
CA GLY A 32 27.32 0.58 3.79
C GLY A 32 27.58 1.02 2.36
N ARG A 33 28.30 2.12 2.22
CA ARG A 33 28.94 2.59 0.99
C ARG A 33 29.81 1.49 0.37
N ASP A 34 29.87 1.55 -0.97
CA ASP A 34 30.83 0.90 -1.87
C ASP A 34 30.59 -0.57 -2.25
N SER A 35 29.63 -0.78 -3.15
CA SER A 35 29.75 -1.79 -4.21
C SER A 35 29.43 -1.17 -5.56
N GLN A 36 30.39 -0.41 -6.08
CA GLN A 36 30.41 0.01 -7.48
C GLN A 36 30.57 -1.25 -8.36
N ASN A 37 29.46 -1.80 -8.84
CA ASN A 37 29.26 -2.41 -10.17
C ASN A 37 28.11 -3.41 -10.16
N TYR A 38 27.17 -3.20 -11.10
CA TYR A 38 26.13 -4.12 -11.56
C TYR A 38 24.98 -4.47 -10.60
N ALA A 39 24.09 -3.50 -10.42
CA ALA A 39 22.65 -3.71 -10.55
C ALA A 39 22.04 -2.39 -11.08
N PRO A 40 21.14 -2.38 -12.08
CA PRO A 40 20.36 -1.17 -12.32
C PRO A 40 19.69 -0.80 -10.98
N PRO A 41 19.86 0.43 -10.48
CA PRO A 41 19.29 0.80 -9.19
C PRO A 41 17.77 0.73 -9.33
N PHE A 42 17.17 -0.28 -8.71
CA PHE A 42 15.74 -0.26 -8.43
C PHE A 42 15.51 0.91 -7.46
N ASP A 43 15.08 2.05 -7.99
CA ASP A 43 14.70 3.20 -7.20
C ASP A 43 13.21 3.09 -6.83
N PRO A 44 12.89 2.68 -5.59
CA PRO A 44 11.49 2.55 -5.17
C PRO A 44 10.76 3.91 -5.16
N ALA A 45 11.47 5.04 -5.04
CA ALA A 45 10.87 6.36 -5.11
C ALA A 45 10.50 6.73 -6.56
N GLU A 46 11.35 6.39 -7.53
CA GLU A 46 11.06 6.58 -8.95
C GLU A 46 9.89 5.69 -9.41
N VAL A 47 9.86 4.43 -8.94
CA VAL A 47 8.73 3.52 -9.21
C VAL A 47 7.46 4.03 -8.55
N ALA A 48 7.50 4.42 -7.26
CA ALA A 48 6.34 4.96 -6.56
C ALA A 48 5.80 6.25 -7.20
N ALA A 49 6.67 7.12 -7.71
CA ALA A 49 6.29 8.33 -8.44
C ALA A 49 5.63 8.03 -9.80
N LYS A 50 5.90 6.87 -10.39
CA LYS A 50 5.30 6.40 -11.66
C LYS A 50 4.05 5.54 -11.44
N MET A 51 3.81 5.05 -10.23
CA MET A 51 2.57 4.34 -9.89
C MET A 51 1.44 5.37 -9.69
N PRO A 52 0.23 5.11 -10.20
CA PRO A 52 -0.90 5.98 -9.95
C PRO A 52 -1.11 6.08 -8.43
N PRO A 53 -1.36 7.29 -7.88
CA PRO A 53 -1.70 7.42 -6.48
C PRO A 53 -2.87 6.50 -6.18
N ARG A 54 -2.79 5.76 -5.08
CA ARG A 54 -3.92 4.99 -4.57
C ARG A 54 -5.12 5.95 -4.51
N PRO A 55 -6.32 5.58 -5.01
CA PRO A 55 -7.48 6.44 -4.90
C PRO A 55 -7.59 6.88 -3.44
N ALA A 56 -7.71 8.19 -3.22
CA ALA A 56 -7.74 8.73 -1.88
C ALA A 56 -8.91 8.07 -1.14
N THR A 57 -8.62 7.29 -0.11
CA THR A 57 -9.61 7.04 0.92
C THR A 57 -9.77 8.38 1.62
N GLY A 58 -10.78 9.14 1.16
CA GLY A 58 -11.10 10.53 1.52
C GLY A 58 -10.29 11.14 2.65
N SER A 59 -9.50 12.15 2.33
CA SER A 59 -8.91 13.01 3.35
C SER A 59 -8.82 14.44 2.84
N GLY A 60 -9.61 15.35 3.44
CA GLY A 60 -9.26 16.77 3.37
C GLY A 60 -10.33 17.84 3.62
N HIS A 61 -11.30 17.66 4.51
CA HIS A 61 -11.99 18.81 5.12
C HIS A 61 -12.42 18.51 6.57
N ILE A 62 -12.79 19.54 7.35
CA ILE A 62 -13.23 19.36 8.75
C ILE A 62 -14.45 18.42 8.73
N PRO A 63 -14.36 17.19 9.28
CA PRO A 63 -15.40 16.19 9.09
C PRO A 63 -16.65 16.55 9.90
N GLY A 64 -17.83 16.46 9.27
CA GLY A 64 -19.00 15.94 9.99
C GLY A 64 -20.36 16.54 9.69
N GLU A 65 -20.46 17.77 9.16
CA GLU A 65 -21.79 18.37 8.99
C GLU A 65 -22.43 18.08 7.62
N PHE A 66 -21.68 18.29 6.55
CA PHE A 66 -22.13 18.00 5.20
C PHE A 66 -21.31 16.87 4.60
N ARG A 67 -22.00 15.91 3.99
CA ARG A 67 -21.34 14.79 3.31
C ARG A 67 -20.67 15.32 2.04
N GLU A 68 -19.41 14.94 1.81
CA GLU A 68 -18.70 15.28 0.57
C GLU A 68 -19.34 14.56 -0.64
N PRO A 69 -19.33 15.20 -1.83
CA PRO A 69 -19.72 14.52 -3.07
C PRO A 69 -18.81 13.33 -3.37
N ALA A 70 -19.35 12.29 -4.01
CA ALA A 70 -18.54 11.17 -4.47
C ALA A 70 -17.48 11.64 -5.48
N GLU A 71 -16.25 11.15 -5.35
CA GLU A 71 -15.19 11.41 -6.32
C GLU A 71 -15.29 10.42 -7.49
N PRO A 72 -15.26 10.89 -8.75
CA PRO A 72 -15.26 10.02 -9.91
C PRO A 72 -13.95 9.23 -10.02
N PHE A 73 -13.97 8.12 -10.76
CA PHE A 73 -12.76 7.38 -11.09
C PHE A 73 -11.80 8.23 -11.90
N ALA A 74 -10.62 8.48 -11.32
CA ALA A 74 -9.55 9.19 -12.01
C ALA A 74 -8.91 8.30 -13.09
N PRO A 75 -8.69 8.82 -14.30
CA PRO A 75 -7.88 8.12 -15.29
C PRO A 75 -6.44 7.94 -14.78
N PRO A 76 -5.71 6.90 -15.23
CA PRO A 76 -4.30 6.76 -14.90
C PRO A 76 -3.51 8.00 -15.33
N ALA A 77 -2.55 8.45 -14.52
CA ALA A 77 -1.80 9.68 -14.76
C ALA A 77 -1.00 9.70 -16.09
N TRP A 78 -0.74 8.52 -16.67
CA TRP A 78 0.01 8.34 -17.90
C TRP A 78 -0.88 8.12 -19.13
N ALA A 79 -2.20 8.01 -18.96
CA ALA A 79 -3.15 7.72 -20.03
C ALA A 79 -3.66 9.03 -20.66
N ASP A 80 -3.82 9.02 -21.98
CA ASP A 80 -4.51 10.10 -22.68
C ASP A 80 -6.00 10.09 -22.31
N VAL A 81 -6.51 11.25 -21.86
CA VAL A 81 -7.90 11.40 -21.43
C VAL A 81 -8.75 11.85 -22.62
N PRO A 82 -9.74 11.06 -23.05
CA PRO A 82 -10.66 11.46 -24.12
C PRO A 82 -11.40 12.78 -23.79
N ALA A 83 -11.67 13.59 -24.82
CA ALA A 83 -12.19 14.94 -24.62
C ALA A 83 -13.55 14.99 -23.90
N ASP A 84 -14.41 14.02 -24.15
CA ASP A 84 -15.72 13.87 -23.49
C ASP A 84 -15.59 13.48 -22.01
N LEU A 85 -14.64 12.62 -21.66
CA LEU A 85 -14.31 12.33 -20.27
C LEU A 85 -13.68 13.55 -19.58
N ALA A 86 -12.77 14.26 -20.25
CA ALA A 86 -12.18 15.48 -19.72
C ALA A 86 -13.25 16.56 -19.45
N GLU A 87 -14.22 16.72 -20.36
CA GLU A 87 -15.37 17.62 -20.17
C GLU A 87 -16.23 17.18 -18.98
N ALA A 88 -16.50 15.88 -18.83
CA ALA A 88 -17.27 15.36 -17.70
C ALA A 88 -16.56 15.53 -16.35
N LEU A 89 -15.24 15.37 -16.31
CA LEU A 89 -14.43 15.63 -15.12
C LEU A 89 -14.42 17.14 -14.79
N ALA A 90 -14.29 18.01 -15.79
CA ALA A 90 -14.39 19.46 -15.59
C ALA A 90 -15.78 19.90 -15.11
N GLU A 91 -16.85 19.26 -15.60
CA GLU A 91 -18.21 19.47 -15.10
C GLU A 91 -18.30 19.07 -13.62
N TYR A 92 -17.77 17.91 -13.24
CA TYR A 92 -17.69 17.50 -11.84
C TYR A 92 -16.94 18.49 -10.97
N ASP A 93 -15.76 18.94 -11.40
CA ASP A 93 -14.94 19.90 -10.65
C ASP A 93 -15.68 21.23 -10.45
N ALA A 94 -16.38 21.72 -11.47
CA ALA A 94 -17.20 22.92 -11.37
C ALA A 94 -18.36 22.74 -10.37
N LYS A 95 -19.00 21.57 -10.35
CA LYS A 95 -20.08 21.25 -9.40
C LYS A 95 -19.57 21.05 -7.97
N ARG A 96 -18.40 20.43 -7.82
CA ARG A 96 -17.71 20.28 -6.53
C ARG A 96 -17.32 21.64 -5.96
N ALA A 97 -16.78 22.54 -6.79
CA ALA A 97 -16.46 23.91 -6.39
C ALA A 97 -17.71 24.68 -5.95
N ALA A 98 -18.84 24.54 -6.66
CA ALA A 98 -20.11 25.14 -6.27
C ALA A 98 -20.68 24.57 -4.97
N TRP A 99 -20.48 23.28 -4.69
CA TRP A 99 -20.82 22.67 -3.41
C TRP A 99 -19.95 23.21 -2.28
N SER A 100 -18.63 23.30 -2.49
CA SER A 100 -17.68 23.86 -1.50
C SER A 100 -18.05 25.30 -1.13
N ALA A 101 -18.33 26.15 -2.13
CA ALA A 101 -18.75 27.52 -1.91
C ALA A 101 -20.06 27.61 -1.10
N ALA A 102 -21.01 26.71 -1.34
CA ALA A 102 -22.25 26.68 -0.56
C ALA A 102 -22.05 26.24 0.90
N VAL A 103 -21.04 25.40 1.18
CA VAL A 103 -20.64 25.07 2.56
C VAL A 103 -19.99 26.29 3.22
N ASP A 104 -19.09 26.96 2.52
CA ASP A 104 -18.45 28.19 3.00
C ASP A 104 -19.50 29.28 3.33
N ASP A 105 -20.56 29.43 2.52
CA ASP A 105 -21.66 30.36 2.77
C ASP A 105 -22.41 30.07 4.10
N VAL A 106 -22.58 28.78 4.47
CA VAL A 106 -23.20 28.38 5.74
C VAL A 106 -22.31 28.80 6.91
N ASP A 107 -21.01 28.55 6.80
CA ASP A 107 -20.04 28.87 7.85
C ASP A 107 -19.86 30.39 8.00
N GLU A 108 -19.80 31.13 6.90
CA GLU A 108 -19.74 32.59 6.91
C GLU A 108 -20.99 33.21 7.56
N TYR A 109 -22.17 32.66 7.27
CA TYR A 109 -23.40 33.14 7.87
C TYR A 109 -23.46 32.89 9.39
N ARG A 110 -23.05 31.70 9.85
CA ARG A 110 -22.95 31.38 11.28
C ARG A 110 -21.98 32.29 12.02
N GLU A 111 -20.83 32.54 11.42
CA GLU A 111 -19.84 33.46 11.98
C GLU A 111 -20.41 34.89 12.04
N SER A 112 -21.11 35.33 10.99
CA SER A 112 -21.81 36.63 10.96
C SER A 112 -22.87 36.76 12.05
N ALA A 113 -23.66 35.70 12.29
CA ALA A 113 -24.66 35.66 13.35
C ALA A 113 -24.01 35.73 14.75
N ARG A 114 -22.91 34.99 14.96
CA ARG A 114 -22.12 35.02 16.19
C ARG A 114 -21.55 36.43 16.46
N LEU A 115 -20.94 37.05 15.46
CA LEU A 115 -20.39 38.41 15.56
C LEU A 115 -21.49 39.45 15.81
N SER A 116 -22.65 39.33 15.14
CA SER A 116 -23.81 40.21 15.33
C SER A 116 -24.30 40.21 16.78
N ARG A 117 -24.43 39.01 17.39
CA ARG A 117 -24.82 38.88 18.81
C ARG A 117 -23.78 39.47 19.76
N ALA A 118 -22.50 39.19 19.53
CA ALA A 118 -21.41 39.73 20.34
C ALA A 118 -21.35 41.28 20.29
N GLN A 119 -21.54 41.87 19.10
CA GLN A 119 -21.58 43.33 18.93
C GLN A 119 -22.77 43.95 19.67
N ARG A 120 -23.95 43.33 19.61
CA ARG A 120 -25.12 43.78 20.37
C ARG A 120 -24.87 43.70 21.88
N GLU A 121 -24.29 42.61 22.38
CA GLU A 121 -23.98 42.46 23.79
C GLU A 121 -22.99 43.55 24.26
N ALA A 122 -21.93 43.80 23.49
CA ALA A 122 -20.98 44.88 23.76
C ALA A 122 -21.65 46.27 23.78
N ALA A 123 -22.57 46.52 22.84
CA ALA A 123 -23.35 47.77 22.80
C ALA A 123 -24.29 47.92 24.00
N VAL A 124 -24.93 46.84 24.45
CA VAL A 124 -25.76 46.82 25.68
C VAL A 124 -24.90 47.16 26.90
N GLN A 125 -23.74 46.53 27.05
CA GLN A 125 -22.81 46.81 28.15
C GLN A 125 -22.32 48.27 28.11
N ALA A 126 -21.97 48.79 26.94
CA ALA A 126 -21.58 50.19 26.76
C ALA A 126 -22.72 51.16 27.12
N ALA A 127 -23.95 50.84 26.72
CA ALA A 127 -25.13 51.63 27.07
C ALA A 127 -25.44 51.61 28.57
N GLY A 128 -25.22 50.48 29.25
CA GLY A 128 -25.30 50.37 30.71
C GLY A 128 -24.26 51.23 31.41
N ARG A 129 -23.01 51.23 30.93
CA ARG A 129 -21.93 52.10 31.44
C ARG A 129 -22.23 53.59 31.24
N ALA A 130 -22.78 53.98 30.09
CA ALA A 130 -23.17 55.37 29.83
C ALA A 130 -24.29 55.84 30.76
N ALA A 131 -25.31 55.01 30.96
CA ALA A 131 -26.42 55.29 31.86
C ALA A 131 -25.96 55.46 33.32
N ALA A 132 -25.06 54.59 33.80
CA ALA A 132 -24.50 54.67 35.15
C ALA A 132 -23.71 55.98 35.41
N ARG A 133 -23.23 56.65 34.35
CA ARG A 133 -22.51 57.93 34.42
C ARG A 133 -23.40 59.15 34.14
N GLY A 134 -24.72 58.96 33.97
CA GLY A 134 -25.66 60.03 33.61
C GLY A 134 -25.48 60.58 32.19
N ALA A 135 -24.72 59.89 31.33
CA ALA A 135 -24.50 60.29 29.94
C ALA A 135 -25.63 59.78 29.01
N LYS A 136 -25.78 60.41 27.84
CA LYS A 136 -26.73 59.96 26.81
C LYS A 136 -26.38 58.52 26.38
N ARG A 137 -27.39 57.64 26.36
CA ARG A 137 -27.20 56.24 25.97
C ARG A 137 -26.90 56.13 24.46
N PRO A 138 -25.86 55.39 24.06
CA PRO A 138 -25.63 55.03 22.66
C PRO A 138 -26.74 54.09 22.16
N ALA A 139 -26.99 54.12 20.85
CA ALA A 139 -27.94 53.22 20.19
C ALA A 139 -27.42 51.78 20.19
N ILE A 140 -28.32 50.81 20.34
CA ILE A 140 -28.01 49.38 20.34
C ILE A 140 -28.46 48.81 18.98
N PRO A 141 -27.56 48.19 18.19
CA PRO A 141 -27.94 47.57 16.93
C PRO A 141 -28.82 46.32 17.17
N SER A 142 -29.69 46.01 16.20
CA SER A 142 -30.41 44.74 16.16
C SER A 142 -29.42 43.60 15.90
N ALA A 143 -29.55 42.49 16.63
CA ALA A 143 -28.77 41.27 16.37
C ALA A 143 -29.60 40.28 15.58
N ILE A 144 -28.91 39.44 14.80
CA ILE A 144 -29.49 38.21 14.26
C ILE A 144 -29.89 37.32 15.43
N THR A 145 -31.18 36.99 15.52
CA THR A 145 -31.68 36.10 16.57
C THR A 145 -31.29 34.66 16.28
N GLU A 146 -31.29 33.80 17.30
CA GLU A 146 -31.05 32.36 17.09
C GLU A 146 -32.10 31.73 16.18
N ALA A 147 -33.35 32.20 16.22
CA ALA A 147 -34.43 31.73 15.35
C ALA A 147 -34.25 32.16 13.88
N ASP A 148 -33.76 33.38 13.65
CA ASP A 148 -33.42 33.86 12.30
C ASP A 148 -32.22 33.07 11.77
N GLU A 149 -31.21 32.83 12.62
CA GLU A 149 -30.03 32.05 12.25
C GLU A 149 -30.40 30.62 11.85
N GLU A 150 -31.18 29.93 12.68
CA GLU A 150 -31.64 28.57 12.40
C GLU A 150 -32.43 28.49 11.09
N THR A 151 -33.27 29.51 10.83
CA THR A 151 -34.07 29.57 9.61
C THR A 151 -33.19 29.69 8.36
N GLU A 152 -32.22 30.61 8.38
CA GLU A 152 -31.33 30.83 7.24
C GLU A 152 -30.36 29.66 7.05
N VAL A 153 -29.75 29.15 8.13
CA VAL A 153 -28.87 27.98 8.08
C VAL A 153 -29.60 26.78 7.49
N ARG A 154 -30.88 26.57 7.82
CA ARG A 154 -31.69 25.50 7.21
C ARG A 154 -31.89 25.70 5.71
N VAL A 155 -32.10 26.94 5.26
CA VAL A 155 -32.23 27.26 3.82
C VAL A 155 -30.91 27.03 3.09
N LEU A 156 -29.79 27.53 3.63
CA LEU A 156 -28.45 27.35 3.06
C LEU A 156 -28.04 25.87 3.06
N SER A 157 -28.32 25.13 4.13
CA SER A 157 -28.11 23.67 4.20
C SER A 157 -28.88 22.91 3.11
N ALA A 158 -30.09 23.35 2.77
CA ALA A 158 -30.86 22.76 1.67
C ALA A 158 -30.19 23.04 0.30
N VAL A 159 -29.56 24.20 0.12
CA VAL A 159 -28.77 24.50 -1.08
C VAL A 159 -27.54 23.59 -1.14
N VAL A 160 -26.81 23.40 -0.03
CA VAL A 160 -25.67 22.47 0.04
C VAL A 160 -26.08 21.06 -0.40
N ALA A 161 -27.21 20.55 0.10
CA ALA A 161 -27.72 19.22 -0.28
C ALA A 161 -28.07 19.10 -1.78
N THR A 162 -28.65 20.15 -2.37
CA THR A 162 -28.91 20.21 -3.82
C THR A 162 -27.59 20.20 -4.60
N ARG A 163 -26.61 21.03 -4.20
CA ARG A 163 -25.30 21.07 -4.86
C ARG A 163 -24.53 19.76 -4.76
N GLN A 164 -24.64 19.07 -3.62
CA GLN A 164 -24.09 17.74 -3.46
C GLN A 164 -24.71 16.77 -4.47
N THR A 165 -26.04 16.77 -4.60
CA THR A 165 -26.75 15.88 -5.53
C THR A 165 -26.35 16.15 -6.98
N GLU A 166 -26.14 17.41 -7.35
CA GLU A 166 -25.62 17.80 -8.67
C GLU A 166 -24.19 17.29 -8.90
N ALA A 167 -23.29 17.46 -7.92
CA ALA A 167 -21.92 16.96 -8.00
C ALA A 167 -21.87 15.43 -8.09
N ASP A 168 -22.68 14.72 -7.30
CA ASP A 168 -22.81 13.26 -7.36
C ASP A 168 -23.35 12.78 -8.73
N ALA A 169 -24.25 13.54 -9.35
CA ALA A 169 -24.76 13.24 -10.69
C ALA A 169 -23.66 13.41 -11.75
N ALA A 170 -22.84 14.46 -11.64
CA ALA A 170 -21.69 14.70 -12.50
C ALA A 170 -20.61 13.61 -12.31
N ALA A 171 -20.32 13.21 -11.07
CA ALA A 171 -19.40 12.11 -10.78
C ALA A 171 -19.86 10.80 -11.45
N ARG A 172 -21.14 10.44 -11.30
CA ARG A 172 -21.71 9.24 -11.97
C ARG A 172 -21.66 9.33 -13.50
N LYS A 173 -21.72 10.53 -14.07
CA LYS A 173 -21.55 10.73 -15.52
C LYS A 173 -20.11 10.47 -15.94
N ALA A 174 -19.14 11.04 -15.21
CA ALA A 174 -17.72 10.79 -15.44
C ALA A 174 -17.36 9.30 -15.27
N ASP A 175 -17.90 8.62 -14.24
CA ASP A 175 -17.67 7.20 -14.01
C ASP A 175 -18.14 6.33 -15.18
N ARG A 176 -19.33 6.61 -15.73
CA ARG A 176 -19.83 5.86 -16.90
C ARG A 176 -18.93 6.01 -18.12
N LEU A 177 -18.38 7.20 -18.34
CA LEU A 177 -17.41 7.44 -19.41
C LEU A 177 -16.08 6.75 -19.11
N ALA A 178 -15.55 6.88 -17.89
CA ALA A 178 -14.32 6.20 -17.47
C ALA A 178 -14.43 4.67 -17.63
N MET A 179 -15.58 4.08 -17.30
CA MET A 179 -15.85 2.65 -17.52
C MET A 179 -15.80 2.25 -19.00
N THR A 180 -16.10 3.16 -19.92
CA THR A 180 -16.03 2.91 -21.37
C THR A 180 -14.57 2.78 -21.83
N TYR A 181 -13.65 3.56 -21.23
CA TYR A 181 -12.23 3.58 -21.57
C TYR A 181 -11.36 2.65 -20.71
N ALA A 182 -11.91 2.11 -19.62
CA ALA A 182 -11.17 1.31 -18.65
C ALA A 182 -10.47 0.09 -19.28
N ALA A 183 -11.08 -0.54 -20.28
CA ALA A 183 -10.48 -1.67 -20.98
C ALA A 183 -9.23 -1.28 -21.79
N ASP A 184 -9.28 -0.12 -22.46
CA ASP A 184 -8.17 0.38 -23.27
C ASP A 184 -6.99 0.78 -22.39
N TRP A 185 -7.25 1.48 -21.27
CA TRP A 185 -6.21 1.79 -20.30
C TRP A 185 -5.65 0.54 -19.63
N ALA A 186 -6.47 -0.46 -19.33
CA ALA A 186 -5.98 -1.72 -18.79
C ALA A 186 -5.05 -2.44 -19.78
N ALA A 187 -5.38 -2.42 -21.08
CA ALA A 187 -4.52 -2.95 -22.13
C ALA A 187 -3.21 -2.17 -22.25
N GLU A 188 -3.26 -0.84 -22.29
CA GLU A 188 -2.08 0.02 -22.36
C GLU A 188 -1.17 -0.19 -21.13
N ALA A 189 -1.73 -0.35 -19.93
CA ALA A 189 -0.96 -0.65 -18.73
C ALA A 189 -0.15 -1.95 -18.87
N VAL A 190 -0.74 -2.99 -19.47
CA VAL A 190 -0.04 -4.26 -19.72
C VAL A 190 1.09 -4.09 -20.72
N GLU A 191 0.84 -3.38 -21.83
CA GLU A 191 1.87 -3.15 -22.84
C GLU A 191 3.02 -2.30 -22.28
N ARG A 192 2.68 -1.29 -21.49
CA ARG A 192 3.64 -0.33 -20.93
C ARG A 192 4.47 -0.90 -19.78
N PHE A 193 3.86 -1.62 -18.85
CA PHE A 193 4.51 -2.07 -17.61
C PHE A 193 4.81 -3.58 -17.59
N GLY A 194 4.17 -4.37 -18.45
CA GLY A 194 4.38 -5.82 -18.55
C GLY A 194 5.84 -6.22 -18.77
N PRO A 195 6.59 -5.62 -19.72
CA PRO A 195 8.00 -5.95 -19.93
C PRO A 195 8.87 -5.70 -18.69
N ALA A 196 8.71 -4.55 -18.03
CA ALA A 196 9.48 -4.18 -16.84
C ALA A 196 9.19 -5.12 -15.65
N LEU A 197 7.94 -5.54 -15.48
CA LEU A 197 7.57 -6.56 -14.48
C LEU A 197 8.19 -7.92 -14.81
N GLY A 198 8.25 -8.29 -16.09
CA GLY A 198 8.91 -9.50 -16.56
C GLY A 198 10.41 -9.50 -16.27
N GLU A 199 11.10 -8.40 -16.58
CA GLU A 199 12.53 -8.23 -16.32
C GLU A 199 12.85 -8.25 -14.82
N ALA A 200 12.05 -7.55 -14.00
CA ALA A 200 12.21 -7.56 -12.54
C ALA A 200 12.03 -8.98 -11.97
N SER A 201 11.02 -9.72 -12.44
CA SER A 201 10.79 -11.11 -12.03
C SER A 201 11.97 -12.02 -12.41
N ALA A 202 12.53 -11.86 -13.62
CA ALA A 202 13.68 -12.64 -14.07
C ALA A 202 14.96 -12.31 -13.26
N ALA A 203 15.20 -11.03 -12.97
CA ALA A 203 16.33 -10.59 -12.17
C ALA A 203 16.28 -11.13 -10.74
N VAL A 204 15.10 -11.12 -10.11
CA VAL A 204 14.91 -11.68 -8.76
C VAL A 204 15.09 -13.20 -8.75
N GLN A 205 14.57 -13.90 -9.76
CA GLN A 205 14.81 -15.35 -9.90
C GLN A 205 16.30 -15.67 -10.05
N ALA A 206 17.01 -14.93 -10.91
CA ALA A 206 18.44 -15.13 -11.11
C ALA A 206 19.25 -14.86 -9.82
N ALA A 207 18.88 -13.81 -9.07
CA ALA A 207 19.50 -13.50 -7.77
C ALA A 207 19.22 -14.59 -6.73
N TYR A 208 17.99 -15.10 -6.67
CA TYR A 208 17.60 -16.20 -5.78
C TYR A 208 18.42 -17.46 -6.06
N GLU A 209 18.53 -17.87 -7.32
CA GLU A 209 19.33 -19.03 -7.71
C GLU A 209 20.84 -18.84 -7.43
N ALA A 210 21.36 -17.63 -7.61
CA ALA A 210 22.75 -17.32 -7.29
C ALA A 210 23.01 -17.41 -5.78
N ALA A 211 22.11 -16.89 -4.94
CA ALA A 211 22.19 -16.98 -3.48
C ALA A 211 22.15 -18.45 -3.01
N GLN A 212 21.21 -19.25 -3.53
CA GLN A 212 21.14 -20.68 -3.22
C GLN A 212 22.42 -21.44 -3.62
N ARG A 213 22.99 -21.14 -4.80
CA ARG A 213 24.27 -21.75 -5.22
C ARG A 213 25.40 -21.38 -4.26
N ALA A 214 25.48 -20.12 -3.82
CA ALA A 214 26.49 -19.68 -2.87
C ALA A 214 26.35 -20.37 -1.49
N GLU A 215 25.13 -20.48 -0.95
CA GLU A 215 24.85 -21.20 0.29
C GLU A 215 25.20 -22.70 0.19
N SER A 216 24.90 -23.33 -0.95
CA SER A 216 25.27 -24.72 -1.22
C SER A 216 26.79 -24.91 -1.25
N VAL A 217 27.53 -24.01 -1.90
CA VAL A 217 29.01 -24.04 -1.93
C VAL A 217 29.60 -23.87 -0.54
N LEU A 218 29.07 -22.96 0.29
CA LEU A 218 29.49 -22.80 1.68
C LEU A 218 29.24 -24.08 2.49
N SER A 219 28.05 -24.66 2.36
CA SER A 219 27.66 -25.91 3.02
C SER A 219 28.58 -27.09 2.64
N GLN A 220 28.87 -27.24 1.35
CA GLN A 220 29.78 -28.28 0.85
C GLN A 220 31.22 -28.04 1.31
N SER A 221 31.69 -26.79 1.29
CA SER A 221 33.04 -26.44 1.73
C SER A 221 33.23 -26.74 3.22
N ALA A 222 32.26 -26.36 4.06
CA ALA A 222 32.27 -26.66 5.49
C ALA A 222 32.21 -28.18 5.74
N HIS A 223 31.45 -28.93 4.95
CA HIS A 223 31.39 -30.39 5.02
C HIS A 223 32.76 -31.03 4.74
N TRP A 224 33.38 -30.71 3.61
CA TRP A 224 34.70 -31.23 3.27
C TRP A 224 35.77 -30.80 4.26
N ARG A 225 35.70 -29.58 4.77
CA ARG A 225 36.62 -29.09 5.79
C ARG A 225 36.45 -29.81 7.13
N SER A 226 35.22 -30.14 7.52
CA SER A 226 34.95 -30.93 8.72
C SER A 226 35.54 -32.34 8.63
N LEU A 227 35.48 -32.97 7.44
CA LEU A 227 36.10 -34.27 7.19
C LEU A 227 37.63 -34.21 7.25
N ALA A 228 38.22 -33.17 6.66
CA ALA A 228 39.67 -32.95 6.72
C ALA A 228 40.16 -32.76 8.16
N LEU A 229 39.47 -31.94 8.95
CA LEU A 229 39.79 -31.73 10.37
C LEU A 229 39.64 -33.00 11.20
N ALA A 230 38.62 -33.82 10.94
CA ALA A 230 38.45 -35.11 11.61
C ALA A 230 39.60 -36.08 11.28
N ALA A 231 40.08 -36.09 10.04
CA ALA A 231 41.23 -36.89 9.64
C ALA A 231 42.54 -36.40 10.30
N ASP A 232 42.75 -35.09 10.38
CA ASP A 232 43.89 -34.47 11.07
C ASP A 232 43.91 -34.81 12.56
N LEU A 233 42.76 -34.71 13.22
CA LEU A 233 42.59 -35.10 14.62
C LEU A 233 42.84 -36.61 14.83
N GLY A 234 42.38 -37.45 13.90
CA GLY A 234 42.67 -38.89 13.91
C GLY A 234 44.17 -39.19 13.83
N ARG A 235 44.92 -38.46 12.98
CA ARG A 235 46.39 -38.56 12.91
C ARG A 235 47.08 -38.14 14.21
N ALA A 236 46.47 -37.23 14.96
CA ALA A 236 46.93 -36.81 16.29
C ALA A 236 46.45 -37.75 17.44
N GLY A 237 45.80 -38.87 17.13
CA GLY A 237 45.33 -39.84 18.12
C GLY A 237 43.97 -39.52 18.75
N VAL A 238 43.26 -38.49 18.25
CA VAL A 238 41.93 -38.10 18.74
C VAL A 238 40.84 -38.75 17.90
N ARG A 239 39.97 -39.54 18.52
CA ARG A 239 38.81 -40.15 17.84
C ARG A 239 37.65 -39.15 17.75
N VAL A 240 37.27 -38.78 16.54
CA VAL A 240 36.12 -37.90 16.27
C VAL A 240 34.89 -38.73 15.93
N THR A 241 33.81 -38.57 16.70
CA THR A 241 32.52 -39.21 16.40
C THR A 241 31.76 -38.45 15.32
N GLU A 242 30.77 -39.08 14.70
CA GLU A 242 29.90 -38.44 13.72
C GLU A 242 29.16 -37.22 14.30
N HIS A 243 28.72 -37.29 15.56
CA HIS A 243 28.10 -36.17 16.25
C HIS A 243 29.06 -34.99 16.42
N GLN A 244 30.33 -35.27 16.79
CA GLN A 244 31.37 -34.23 16.90
C GLN A 244 31.71 -33.62 15.53
N ARG A 245 31.72 -34.43 14.46
CA ARG A 245 31.89 -33.94 13.09
C ARG A 245 30.74 -33.02 12.66
N ALA A 246 29.49 -33.37 12.96
CA ALA A 246 28.34 -32.52 12.70
C ALA A 246 28.42 -31.18 13.45
N ARG A 247 28.95 -31.19 14.68
CA ARG A 247 29.21 -29.97 15.45
C ARG A 247 30.31 -29.10 14.82
N ILE A 248 31.43 -29.70 14.41
CA ILE A 248 32.51 -28.98 13.69
C ILE A 248 31.98 -28.35 12.40
N LEU A 249 31.16 -29.08 11.64
CA LEU A 249 30.47 -28.56 10.46
C LEU A 249 29.61 -27.33 10.81
N SER A 250 28.80 -27.40 11.87
CA SER A 250 27.98 -26.27 12.33
C SER A 250 28.83 -25.07 12.71
N ASP A 251 29.90 -25.28 13.49
CA ASP A 251 30.80 -24.22 13.93
C ASP A 251 31.52 -23.55 12.75
N LEU A 252 31.88 -24.32 11.71
CA LEU A 252 32.47 -23.80 10.47
C LEU A 252 31.48 -22.98 9.65
N LEU A 253 30.21 -23.39 9.60
CA LEU A 253 29.14 -22.63 8.94
C LEU A 253 28.85 -21.32 9.69
N ASP A 254 28.79 -21.38 11.01
CA ASP A 254 28.55 -20.20 11.83
C ASP A 254 29.73 -19.21 11.76
N ALA A 255 30.97 -19.71 11.73
CA ALA A 255 32.17 -18.88 11.62
C ALA A 255 32.38 -18.27 10.22
N SER A 256 31.85 -18.89 9.17
CA SER A 256 31.95 -18.38 7.79
C SER A 256 30.89 -17.33 7.45
N LYS A 257 29.84 -17.22 8.28
CA LYS A 257 28.82 -16.19 8.16
C LYS A 257 29.25 -14.91 8.91
N PRO A 258 29.22 -13.73 8.28
CA PRO A 258 29.40 -12.46 9.00
C PRO A 258 28.34 -12.31 10.11
N TRP A 259 28.70 -11.70 11.24
CA TRP A 259 27.79 -11.51 12.39
C TRP A 259 26.45 -10.83 12.03
N GLN A 260 26.48 -9.96 11.02
CA GLN A 260 25.29 -9.26 10.52
C GLN A 260 24.32 -10.23 9.82
N TYR A 261 24.84 -11.27 9.17
CA TYR A 261 24.06 -12.30 8.49
C TYR A 261 23.33 -13.22 9.49
N SER A 262 24.01 -13.68 10.54
CA SER A 262 23.39 -14.51 11.58
C SER A 262 22.31 -13.76 12.36
N THR A 263 22.51 -12.46 12.60
CA THR A 263 21.49 -11.59 13.21
C THR A 263 20.27 -11.40 12.31
N ALA A 264 20.48 -11.30 10.98
CA ALA A 264 19.40 -11.20 10.01
C ALA A 264 18.62 -12.53 9.86
N GLU A 265 19.29 -13.67 9.84
CA GLU A 265 18.66 -15.01 9.87
C GLU A 265 17.74 -15.18 11.08
N ALA A 266 18.19 -14.79 12.28
CA ALA A 266 17.39 -14.86 13.50
C ALA A 266 16.08 -14.05 13.43
N GLN A 267 16.04 -13.02 12.57
CA GLN A 267 14.86 -12.18 12.34
C GLN A 267 14.05 -12.60 11.09
N ARG A 268 14.36 -13.76 10.47
CA ARG A 268 13.80 -14.20 9.17
C ARG A 268 14.02 -13.18 8.05
N ARG A 269 15.21 -12.58 8.03
CA ARG A 269 15.68 -11.60 7.04
C ARG A 269 16.91 -12.11 6.30
N ASN A 270 17.05 -13.43 6.14
CA ASN A 270 18.14 -13.96 5.32
C ASN A 270 17.91 -13.56 3.84
N PRO A 271 18.98 -13.40 3.04
CA PRO A 271 18.83 -12.92 1.66
C PRO A 271 17.92 -13.81 0.81
N THR A 272 17.97 -15.12 0.99
CA THR A 272 17.18 -16.10 0.23
C THR A 272 15.68 -16.02 0.55
N ASP A 273 15.30 -15.77 1.81
CA ASP A 273 13.94 -15.54 2.31
C ASP A 273 13.42 -14.20 1.80
N LEU A 274 14.26 -13.15 1.82
CA LEU A 274 13.89 -11.83 1.31
C LEU A 274 13.69 -11.87 -0.20
N LEU A 275 14.58 -12.55 -0.94
CA LEU A 275 14.43 -12.77 -2.37
C LEU A 275 13.20 -13.63 -2.68
N ASN A 276 12.91 -14.65 -1.87
CA ASN A 276 11.69 -15.45 -2.02
C ASN A 276 10.42 -14.62 -1.78
N ARG A 277 10.39 -13.76 -0.75
CA ARG A 277 9.25 -12.85 -0.53
C ARG A 277 9.08 -11.84 -1.65
N VAL A 278 10.17 -11.31 -2.19
CA VAL A 278 10.12 -10.41 -3.35
C VAL A 278 9.67 -11.18 -4.60
N HIS A 279 10.13 -12.42 -4.78
CA HIS A 279 9.69 -13.29 -5.87
C HIS A 279 8.19 -13.60 -5.77
N GLU A 280 7.69 -13.93 -4.59
CA GLU A 280 6.26 -14.14 -4.31
C GLU A 280 5.44 -12.86 -4.53
N ALA A 281 5.94 -11.70 -4.10
CA ALA A 281 5.27 -10.42 -4.30
C ALA A 281 5.23 -10.02 -5.78
N LEU A 282 6.34 -10.17 -6.52
CA LEU A 282 6.38 -9.96 -7.97
C LEU A 282 5.53 -11.00 -8.70
N GLY A 283 5.49 -12.24 -8.22
CA GLY A 283 4.58 -13.27 -8.69
C GLY A 283 3.13 -12.86 -8.50
N THR A 284 2.78 -12.32 -7.33
CA THR A 284 1.44 -11.80 -7.02
C THR A 284 1.09 -10.58 -7.89
N LEU A 285 2.04 -9.69 -8.15
CA LEU A 285 1.84 -8.54 -9.03
C LEU A 285 1.73 -8.95 -10.51
N ARG A 286 2.49 -9.97 -10.95
CA ARG A 286 2.35 -10.59 -12.28
C ARG A 286 1.02 -11.32 -12.44
N MET A 287 0.49 -11.85 -11.34
CA MET A 287 -0.86 -12.43 -11.27
C MET A 287 -1.95 -11.35 -11.35
N CYS A 288 -1.63 -10.09 -11.05
CA CYS A 288 -2.47 -8.93 -11.37
C CYS A 288 -2.36 -8.52 -12.85
N ASP A 289 -2.24 -9.49 -13.77
CA ASP A 289 -2.42 -9.27 -15.20
C ASP A 289 -3.91 -8.97 -15.46
N PRO A 290 -4.28 -7.74 -15.85
CA PRO A 290 -5.67 -7.37 -16.09
C PRO A 290 -6.29 -8.13 -17.27
N GLY A 291 -5.48 -8.86 -18.05
CA GLY A 291 -5.93 -9.78 -19.08
C GLY A 291 -6.08 -11.24 -18.65
N VAL A 292 -5.79 -11.61 -17.39
CA VAL A 292 -6.02 -12.97 -16.88
C VAL A 292 -7.51 -13.22 -16.73
N ILE A 293 -7.94 -14.38 -17.20
CA ILE A 293 -9.28 -14.90 -16.94
C ILE A 293 -9.33 -15.28 -15.45
N PRO A 294 -10.20 -14.65 -14.63
CA PRO A 294 -10.30 -14.97 -13.22
C PRO A 294 -10.87 -16.38 -13.04
N ALA A 295 -10.50 -17.04 -11.94
CA ALA A 295 -11.15 -18.29 -11.58
C ALA A 295 -12.62 -18.03 -11.26
N ALA A 296 -13.46 -19.00 -11.60
CA ALA A 296 -14.90 -18.82 -11.55
C ALA A 296 -15.40 -18.41 -10.15
N ASP A 297 -14.89 -19.07 -9.13
CA ASP A 297 -15.18 -18.85 -7.72
C ASP A 297 -14.58 -17.56 -7.13
N THR A 298 -13.76 -16.83 -7.88
CA THR A 298 -13.06 -15.62 -7.39
C THR A 298 -13.75 -14.30 -7.74
N LEU A 299 -14.77 -14.32 -8.60
CA LEU A 299 -15.55 -13.12 -8.92
C LEU A 299 -16.71 -12.96 -7.94
N TYR A 300 -16.54 -12.08 -6.96
CA TYR A 300 -17.61 -11.64 -6.07
C TYR A 300 -18.38 -10.50 -6.71
N LEU A 301 -19.32 -10.82 -7.60
CA LEU A 301 -20.18 -9.83 -8.25
C LEU A 301 -21.49 -9.64 -7.47
N PRO A 302 -22.01 -8.40 -7.37
CA PRO A 302 -23.36 -8.18 -6.86
C PRO A 302 -24.40 -8.82 -7.80
N GLY A 303 -25.10 -9.85 -7.33
CA GLY A 303 -26.09 -10.59 -8.12
C GLY A 303 -26.17 -12.08 -7.72
N GLY A 304 -27.05 -12.83 -8.40
CA GLY A 304 -27.11 -14.29 -8.28
C GLY A 304 -26.13 -14.99 -9.24
N ASP A 305 -25.96 -16.32 -9.07
CA ASP A 305 -25.02 -17.17 -9.83
C ASP A 305 -25.09 -17.02 -11.35
N GLU A 306 -26.26 -16.66 -11.90
CA GLU A 306 -26.47 -16.47 -13.34
C GLU A 306 -25.73 -15.24 -13.89
N VAL A 307 -25.78 -14.11 -13.18
CA VAL A 307 -25.05 -12.88 -13.55
C VAL A 307 -23.55 -13.17 -13.55
N TYR A 308 -23.10 -13.87 -12.52
CA TYR A 308 -21.74 -14.32 -12.38
C TYR A 308 -21.27 -15.17 -13.58
N ARG A 309 -22.06 -16.19 -13.99
CA ARG A 309 -21.72 -17.05 -15.14
C ARG A 309 -21.67 -16.27 -16.46
N VAL A 310 -22.59 -15.33 -16.68
CA VAL A 310 -22.65 -14.53 -17.92
C VAL A 310 -21.42 -13.62 -18.02
N VAL A 311 -21.07 -12.91 -16.94
CA VAL A 311 -19.90 -12.02 -16.92
C VAL A 311 -18.61 -12.81 -17.09
N TRP A 312 -18.46 -13.92 -16.36
CA TRP A 312 -17.28 -14.78 -16.50
C TRP A 312 -17.13 -15.34 -17.93
N ARG A 313 -18.23 -15.77 -18.57
CA ARG A 313 -18.22 -16.23 -19.97
C ARG A 313 -17.79 -15.12 -20.93
N ALA A 314 -18.30 -13.90 -20.76
CA ALA A 314 -17.90 -12.77 -21.60
C ALA A 314 -16.40 -12.44 -21.46
N ILE A 315 -15.85 -12.50 -20.24
CA ILE A 315 -14.41 -12.32 -19.99
C ILE A 315 -13.62 -13.44 -20.67
N PHE A 316 -14.05 -14.70 -20.52
CA PHE A 316 -13.40 -15.84 -21.15
C PHE A 316 -13.41 -15.73 -22.68
N ASP A 317 -14.57 -15.46 -23.29
CA ASP A 317 -14.74 -15.39 -24.74
C ASP A 317 -13.89 -14.27 -25.38
N ASN A 318 -13.78 -13.12 -24.71
CA ASN A 318 -12.98 -11.97 -25.16
C ASN A 318 -11.47 -12.12 -24.93
N ALA A 319 -11.03 -13.13 -24.17
CA ALA A 319 -9.60 -13.38 -23.96
C ALA A 319 -8.93 -13.99 -25.20
N THR A 320 -7.63 -13.74 -25.36
CA THR A 320 -6.84 -14.39 -26.43
C THR A 320 -6.73 -15.90 -26.18
N GLU A 321 -6.53 -16.69 -27.24
CA GLU A 321 -6.39 -18.15 -27.11
C GLU A 321 -5.21 -18.57 -26.22
N GLU A 322 -4.11 -17.81 -26.20
CA GLU A 322 -3.00 -18.02 -25.27
C GLU A 322 -3.40 -17.82 -23.80
N ARG A 323 -4.27 -16.86 -23.51
CA ARG A 323 -4.78 -16.61 -22.15
C ARG A 323 -5.77 -17.69 -21.73
N LYS A 324 -6.66 -18.12 -22.64
CA LYS A 324 -7.55 -19.26 -22.44
C LYS A 324 -6.76 -20.54 -22.18
N GLN A 325 -5.72 -20.82 -22.96
CA GLN A 325 -4.90 -22.01 -22.78
C GLN A 325 -4.17 -22.00 -21.43
N ARG A 326 -3.55 -20.87 -21.04
CA ARG A 326 -2.94 -20.72 -19.71
C ARG A 326 -3.94 -20.96 -18.58
N PHE A 327 -5.18 -20.48 -18.72
CA PHE A 327 -6.25 -20.76 -17.76
C PHE A 327 -6.58 -22.26 -17.69
N ARG A 328 -6.75 -22.93 -18.85
CA ARG A 328 -7.01 -24.37 -18.92
C ARG A 328 -5.88 -25.17 -18.28
N ASP A 329 -4.62 -24.85 -18.55
CA ASP A 329 -3.47 -25.56 -17.99
C ASP A 329 -3.47 -25.50 -16.46
N ARG A 330 -3.86 -24.36 -15.89
CA ARG A 330 -3.89 -24.14 -14.44
C ARG A 330 -5.10 -24.76 -13.73
N HIS A 331 -6.27 -24.72 -14.35
CA HIS A 331 -7.55 -25.03 -13.68
C HIS A 331 -8.27 -26.26 -14.23
N ALA A 332 -7.95 -26.69 -15.45
CA ALA A 332 -8.59 -27.80 -16.15
C ALA A 332 -7.57 -28.82 -16.71
N GLY A 333 -6.31 -28.76 -16.28
CA GLY A 333 -5.25 -29.66 -16.75
C GLY A 333 -5.00 -29.60 -18.26
N GLY A 334 -5.30 -28.46 -18.89
CA GLY A 334 -5.12 -28.22 -20.32
C GLY A 334 -6.32 -28.61 -21.21
N TYR A 335 -7.40 -29.17 -20.64
CA TYR A 335 -8.58 -29.58 -21.40
C TYR A 335 -9.59 -28.44 -21.63
N PRO A 336 -10.38 -28.48 -22.74
CA PRO A 336 -11.48 -27.54 -22.96
C PRO A 336 -12.52 -27.61 -21.85
N LEU A 337 -12.99 -26.45 -21.40
CA LEU A 337 -13.95 -26.31 -20.32
C LEU A 337 -15.35 -26.79 -20.75
N HIS A 338 -16.20 -27.17 -19.78
CA HIS A 338 -17.53 -27.72 -20.06
C HIS A 338 -18.38 -26.83 -20.96
N HIS A 339 -18.40 -25.52 -20.71
CA HIS A 339 -19.17 -24.55 -21.49
C HIS A 339 -18.64 -24.34 -22.93
N GLU A 340 -17.39 -24.71 -23.20
CA GLU A 340 -16.82 -24.67 -24.56
C GLU A 340 -17.32 -25.85 -25.42
N ARG A 341 -17.87 -26.90 -24.79
CA ARG A 341 -18.41 -28.10 -25.45
C ARG A 341 -19.91 -28.03 -25.69
N GLU A 342 -20.58 -27.00 -25.18
CA GLU A 342 -22.04 -26.80 -25.28
C GLU A 342 -22.47 -25.99 -26.52
N ARG A 343 -21.56 -25.75 -27.48
CA ARG A 343 -21.84 -25.02 -28.73
C ARG A 343 -22.29 -25.94 -29.87
#